data_AF-G1V7F1-F1
#
_entry.id   AF-G1V7F1-F1
#
_cell.length_a   1.000
_cell.length_b   1.000
_cell.length_c   1.000
_cell.angle_alpha   90.00
_cell.angle_beta   90.00
_cell.angle_gamma   90.00
#
_symmetry.space_group_name_H-M   'P 1'
#
loop_
_entity.id
_entity.type
_entity.pdbx_description
1 polymer ?
#
loop_
_entity_poly.entity_id
_entity_poly.type
_entity_poly.pdbx_seq_one_letter_code
_entity_poly.pdbx_strand_id
1 'polypeptide(L)'
;TEQLKKDIQASLRFKMVPPRPKGLATAVQGLGLGALLLVVLSGLIWFILWRNGSSFAGSALETHKNVTLLIELYLIGHGCMALLHFFVWQRNKARQE
;
A
#
# COMPACT_ATOMS: atom_id res chain seq x y z
N THR A 1 6.34 5.43 -17.36
CA THR A 1 6.52 4.00 -17.03
C THR A 1 7.99 3.59 -16.99
N GLU A 2 8.86 4.10 -17.85
CA GLU A 2 10.31 3.81 -17.83
C GLU A 2 11.00 4.03 -16.47
N GLN A 3 10.65 5.10 -15.76
CA GLN A 3 11.22 5.39 -14.43
C GLN A 3 10.82 4.35 -13.38
N LEU A 4 9.53 3.99 -13.31
CA LEU A 4 9.04 2.95 -12.42
C LEU A 4 9.76 1.62 -12.66
N LYS A 5 9.96 1.24 -13.93
CA LYS A 5 10.69 0.01 -14.29
C LYS A 5 12.15 0.04 -13.80
N LYS A 6 12.84 1.17 -13.97
CA LYS A 6 14.21 1.37 -13.46
C LYS A 6 14.27 1.27 -11.94
N ASP A 7 13.32 1.88 -11.24
CA ASP A 7 13.25 1.89 -9.78
C ASP A 7 12.98 0.47 -9.23
N ILE A 8 12.10 -0.30 -9.87
CA ILE A 8 11.85 -1.71 -9.51
C ILE A 8 13.14 -2.51 -9.67
N GLN A 9 13.82 -2.39 -10.81
CA GLN A 9 15.06 -3.13 -11.07
C GLN A 9 16.18 -2.74 -10.09
N ALA A 10 16.27 -1.47 -9.71
CA ALA A 10 17.23 -1.00 -8.70
C ALA A 10 16.89 -1.56 -7.30
N SER A 11 15.62 -1.58 -6.92
CA SER A 11 15.15 -2.13 -5.64
C SER A 11 15.41 -3.64 -5.52
N LEU A 12 15.20 -4.40 -6.61
CA LEU A 12 15.56 -5.82 -6.68
C LEU A 12 17.07 -6.09 -6.53
N ARG A 13 17.92 -5.10 -6.82
CA ARG A 13 19.37 -5.16 -6.60
C ARG A 13 19.78 -4.59 -5.24
N PHE A 14 18.84 -4.42 -4.31
CA PHE A 14 19.05 -3.83 -2.99
C PHE A 14 19.70 -2.44 -3.03
N LYS A 15 19.50 -1.68 -4.11
CA LYS A 15 19.92 -0.28 -4.17
C LYS A 15 18.83 0.59 -3.57
N MET A 16 19.22 1.53 -2.71
CA MET A 16 18.28 2.53 -2.20
C MET A 16 17.82 3.44 -3.35
N VAL A 17 16.51 3.39 -3.62
CA VAL A 17 15.85 4.27 -4.59
C VAL A 17 15.27 5.47 -3.84
N PRO A 18 15.69 6.71 -4.14
CA PRO A 18 15.12 7.88 -3.50
C PRO A 18 13.69 8.15 -3.99
N PRO A 19 12.83 8.77 -3.15
CA PRO A 19 11.51 9.22 -3.56
C PRO A 19 11.63 10.24 -4.71
N ARG A 20 10.93 9.99 -5.82
CA ARG A 20 10.92 10.88 -6.99
C ARG A 20 9.54 10.90 -7.63
N PRO A 21 9.12 12.02 -8.25
CA PRO A 21 7.89 12.06 -9.05
C PRO A 21 7.90 10.93 -10.08
N LYS A 22 6.76 10.23 -10.23
CA LYS A 22 6.59 9.06 -11.12
C LYS A 22 7.49 7.85 -10.80
N GLY A 23 8.14 7.85 -9.63
CA GLY A 23 8.97 6.75 -9.15
C GLY A 23 8.21 5.72 -8.32
N LEU A 24 8.90 4.64 -7.95
CA LEU A 24 8.31 3.50 -7.24
C LEU A 24 7.67 3.89 -5.91
N ALA A 25 8.37 4.67 -5.08
CA ALA A 25 7.87 5.08 -3.77
C ALA A 25 6.53 5.86 -3.87
N THR A 26 6.43 6.77 -4.84
CA THR A 26 5.20 7.55 -5.07
C THR A 26 4.07 6.68 -5.62
N ALA A 27 4.37 5.71 -6.48
CA ALA A 27 3.36 4.76 -6.96
C ALA A 27 2.81 3.90 -5.82
N VAL A 28 3.68 3.37 -4.96
CA VAL A 28 3.29 2.60 -3.77
C VAL A 28 2.44 3.47 -2.83
N GLN A 29 2.88 4.70 -2.53
CA GLN A 29 2.10 5.64 -1.71
C GLN A 29 0.70 5.88 -2.29
N GLY A 30 0.60 6.07 -3.61
CA GLY A 30 -0.66 6.26 -4.31
C GLY A 30 -1.59 5.04 -4.22
N LEU A 31 -1.04 3.83 -4.34
CA LEU A 31 -1.80 2.59 -4.13
C LEU A 31 -2.34 2.48 -2.70
N GLY A 32 -1.53 2.88 -1.70
CA GLY A 32 -1.97 2.92 -0.30
C GLY A 32 -3.11 3.90 -0.05
N LEU A 33 -2.99 5.12 -0.59
CA LEU A 33 -4.06 6.13 -0.52
C LEU A 33 -5.33 5.66 -1.24
N GLY A 34 -5.19 5.02 -2.41
CA GLY A 34 -6.31 4.45 -3.16
C GLY A 34 -7.02 3.32 -2.42
N ALA A 35 -6.26 2.39 -1.83
CA ALA A 35 -6.81 1.31 -1.02
C ALA A 35 -7.55 1.84 0.22
N LEU A 36 -6.94 2.81 0.92
CA LEU A 36 -7.57 3.47 2.07
C LEU A 36 -8.89 4.15 1.68
N LEU A 37 -8.90 4.89 0.57
CA LEU A 37 -10.11 5.54 0.08
C LEU A 37 -11.22 4.54 -0.24
N LEU A 38 -10.90 3.42 -0.91
CA LEU A 38 -11.86 2.36 -1.22
C LEU A 38 -12.43 1.72 0.06
N VAL A 39 -11.58 1.46 1.06
CA VAL A 39 -12.02 0.92 2.36
C VAL A 39 -12.98 1.88 3.05
N VAL A 40 -12.65 3.18 3.10
CA VAL A 40 -13.51 4.19 3.73
C VAL A 40 -14.84 4.32 3.01
N LEU A 41 -14.84 4.41 1.67
CA LEU A 41 -16.07 4.56 0.88
C LEU A 41 -16.96 3.32 0.98
N SER A 42 -16.39 2.11 0.88
CA SER A 42 -17.14 0.86 1.05
C SER A 42 -17.73 0.72 2.46
N GLY A 43 -16.97 1.12 3.49
CA GLY A 43 -17.45 1.13 4.88
C GLY A 43 -18.58 2.13 5.11
N LEU A 44 -18.50 3.31 4.50
CA LEU A 44 -19.56 4.32 4.56
C LEU A 44 -20.84 3.83 3.88
N ILE A 45 -20.72 3.22 2.69
CA ILE A 45 -21.87 2.63 1.98
C ILE A 45 -22.53 1.55 2.83
N TRP A 46 -21.73 0.63 3.39
CA TRP A 46 -22.25 -0.39 4.30
C TRP A 46 -22.96 0.22 5.50
N PHE A 47 -22.35 1.21 6.16
CA PHE A 47 -22.92 1.88 7.32
C PHE A 47 -24.28 2.52 7.02
N ILE A 48 -24.40 3.23 5.90
CA ILE A 48 -25.67 3.85 5.47
C ILE A 48 -26.72 2.76 5.21
N LEU A 49 -26.37 1.69 4.49
CA LEU A 49 -27.31 0.60 4.19
C LEU A 49 -27.77 -0.13 5.45
N TRP A 50 -26.84 -0.41 6.36
CA TRP A 50 -27.14 -1.02 7.66
C TRP A 50 -28.05 -0.12 8.49
N ARG A 51 -27.77 1.18 8.55
CA ARG A 51 -28.56 2.14 9.34
C ARG A 51 -30.01 2.26 8.85
N ASN A 52 -30.24 2.08 7.54
CA ASN A 52 -31.58 2.12 6.93
C ASN A 52 -32.29 0.75 6.91
N GLY A 53 -31.69 -0.30 7.50
CA GLY A 53 -32.28 -1.65 7.48
C GLY A 53 -32.39 -2.26 6.09
N SER A 54 -31.53 -1.84 5.15
CA SER A 54 -31.55 -2.32 3.77
C SER A 54 -31.19 -3.81 3.68
N SER A 55 -31.88 -4.55 2.82
CA SER A 55 -31.54 -5.94 2.48
C SER A 55 -30.14 -6.09 1.87
N PHE A 56 -29.58 -5.02 1.28
CA PHE A 56 -28.24 -5.01 0.70
C PHE A 56 -27.11 -4.83 1.73
N ALA A 57 -27.43 -4.57 3.01
CA ALA A 57 -26.42 -4.34 4.03
C ALA A 57 -25.46 -5.54 4.20
N GLY A 58 -25.96 -6.77 4.04
CA GLY A 58 -25.12 -7.97 4.07
C GLY A 58 -24.08 -8.01 2.96
N SER A 59 -24.50 -7.81 1.70
CA SER A 59 -23.59 -7.79 0.55
C SER A 59 -22.58 -6.63 0.61
N ALA A 60 -23.00 -5.47 1.11
CA ALA A 60 -22.11 -4.33 1.31
C ALA A 60 -21.05 -4.61 2.38
N LEU A 61 -21.40 -5.31 3.46
CA LEU A 61 -20.44 -5.75 4.48
C LEU A 61 -19.40 -6.72 3.91
N GLU A 62 -19.85 -7.72 3.15
CA GLU A 62 -18.96 -8.68 2.50
C GLU A 62 -17.99 -7.98 1.53
N THR A 63 -18.52 -7.04 0.75
CA THR A 63 -17.70 -6.21 -0.15
C THR A 63 -16.67 -5.41 0.63
N HIS A 64 -17.07 -4.74 1.72
CA HIS A 64 -16.15 -3.99 2.57
C HIS A 64 -15.05 -4.89 3.15
N LYS A 65 -15.39 -6.08 3.66
CA LYS A 65 -14.40 -7.07 4.14
C LYS A 65 -13.40 -7.46 3.06
N ASN A 66 -13.86 -7.75 1.84
CA ASN A 66 -12.97 -8.08 0.74
C ASN A 66 -12.06 -6.88 0.36
N VAL A 67 -12.59 -5.66 0.39
CA VAL A 67 -11.82 -4.44 0.13
C VAL A 67 -10.79 -4.18 1.23
N THR A 68 -11.06 -4.54 2.49
CA THR A 68 -10.06 -4.41 3.58
C THR A 68 -8.83 -5.28 3.39
N LEU A 69 -8.91 -6.37 2.61
CA LEU A 69 -7.72 -7.15 2.24
C LEU A 69 -6.70 -6.33 1.44
N LEU A 70 -7.15 -5.30 0.70
CA LEU A 70 -6.23 -4.41 -0.04
C LEU A 70 -5.33 -3.61 0.91
N ILE A 71 -5.88 -3.11 2.03
CA ILE A 71 -5.09 -2.33 2.99
C ILE A 71 -4.19 -3.26 3.83
N GLU A 72 -4.63 -4.47 4.13
CA GLU A 72 -3.82 -5.49 4.82
C GLU A 72 -2.59 -5.87 3.98
N LEU A 73 -2.80 -6.24 2.71
CA LEU A 73 -1.72 -6.54 1.77
C LEU A 73 -0.78 -5.34 1.57
N TYR A 74 -1.34 -4.13 1.50
CA TYR A 74 -0.56 -2.90 1.40
C TYR A 74 0.34 -2.71 2.62
N LEU A 75 -0.19 -2.88 3.84
CA LEU A 75 0.57 -2.74 5.08
C LEU A 75 1.71 -3.76 5.18
N ILE A 76 1.44 -5.02 4.81
CA ILE A 76 2.47 -6.06 4.77
C ILE A 76 3.56 -5.69 3.76
N GLY A 77 3.20 -5.36 2.52
CA GLY A 77 4.15 -5.04 1.47
C GLY A 77 4.98 -3.78 1.77
N HIS A 78 4.32 -2.71 2.21
CA HIS A 78 4.96 -1.44 2.56
C HIS A 78 5.83 -1.59 3.82
N GLY A 79 5.36 -2.28 4.84
CA GLY A 79 6.10 -2.56 6.06
C GLY A 79 7.36 -3.40 5.81
N CYS A 80 7.24 -4.46 5.00
CA CYS A 80 8.39 -5.25 4.56
C CYS A 80 9.42 -4.40 3.80
N MET A 81 8.98 -3.52 2.90
CA MET A 81 9.90 -2.60 2.22
C MET A 81 10.59 -1.65 3.20
N ALA A 82 9.87 -1.08 4.18
CA ALA A 82 10.48 -0.22 5.20
C ALA A 82 11.57 -0.95 6.01
N LEU A 83 11.31 -2.20 6.41
CA LEU A 83 12.29 -3.03 7.10
C LEU A 83 13.51 -3.36 6.22
N LEU A 84 13.30 -3.67 4.94
CA LEU A 84 14.40 -3.89 3.98
C LEU A 84 15.25 -2.63 3.80
N HIS A 85 14.62 -1.46 3.70
CA HIS A 85 15.33 -0.19 3.63
C HIS A 85 16.20 0.04 4.88
N PHE A 86 15.66 -0.22 6.08
CA PHE A 86 16.41 -0.12 7.34
C PHE A 86 17.60 -1.08 7.37
N PHE A 87 17.40 -2.33 6.97
CA PHE A 87 18.46 -3.35 6.90
C PHE A 87 19.58 -2.97 5.93
N VAL A 88 19.24 -2.53 4.71
CA VAL A 88 20.22 -2.09 3.70
C VAL A 88 20.99 -0.86 4.19
N TRP A 89 20.30 0.09 4.82
CA TRP A 89 20.94 1.27 5.41
C TRP A 89 21.94 0.88 6.50
N GLN A 90 21.56 -0.02 7.43
CA GLN A 90 22.44 -0.50 8.49
C GLN A 90 23.69 -1.19 7.93
N ARG A 91 23.52 -2.05 6.92
CA ARG A 91 24.65 -2.72 6.23
C ARG A 91 25.58 -1.74 5.53
N ASN A 92 25.04 -0.69 4.90
CA ASN A 92 25.85 0.30 4.22
C ASN A 92 26.64 1.17 5.20
N LYS A 93 26.03 1.51 6.34
CA LYS A 93 26.72 2.24 7.42
C LYS A 93 27.90 1.43 7.96
N ALA A 94 27.70 0.15 8.27
CA ALA A 94 28.76 -0.76 8.74
C ALA A 94 29.88 -1.04 7.73
N ARG A 95 29.72 -0.66 6.45
CA ARG A 95 30.78 -0.75 5.42
C ARG A 95 31.57 0.55 5.26
N GLN A 96 31.08 1.66 5.81
CA GLN A 96 31.70 2.98 5.74
C GLN A 96 32.50 3.29 7.02
N GLU A 97 32.26 2.53 8.09
CA GLU A 97 33.06 2.43 9.32
C GLU A 97 34.15 1.37 9.15
#